data_AF-E6QLR0-F1
#
_entry.id   AF-E6QLR0-F1
#
_cell.length_a   1.000
_cell.length_b   1.000
_cell.length_c   1.000
_cell.angle_alpha   90.00
_cell.angle_beta   90.00
_cell.angle_gamma   90.00
#
_symmetry.space_group_name_H-M   'P 1'
#
loop_
_entity.id
_entity.type
_entity.pdbx_description
1 polymer ?
#
loop_
_entity_poly.entity_id
_entity_poly.type
_entity_poly.pdbx_seq_one_letter_code
_entity_poly.pdbx_strand_id
1 'polypeptide(L)'
;MATRGQSKPCGARTGCAICTPIGRDKSLEAMIESNPRYHYLLGLNRLQRFLVNTRWDFSRRNWIGRSVDADGYMTIAPDVYSPDVLRELLRYALTIDMKEIEAARATGQRPRFQLISLKMLLAIDAQWSLYGYHPPFEALRVYHDIVECGTRYPVPEVAQQERATMPPKRRLYVGTPWQDLDDLHGYRDIFQEIATGSESLCMGTRQLSNGHQVMDVETSPAFDFADTGVADFFGLEYDAIIEDMESGRDFGPCGAYLYYSRMGMLSLSPQAISTVDKIMRRTQWLHAKGLVGQQPIEKLFRISEPSASPVNEAKPLQPMLFDVVPFPLSGPRSVIKRHVHKVGNTKTADPDDVHNLWAQGQNLPA
;
A
#
# COMPACT_ATOMS: atom_id res chain seq x y z
N MET A 1 20.71 0.52 43.39
CA MET A 1 20.44 0.89 41.99
C MET A 1 20.26 -0.39 41.18
N ALA A 2 19.03 -0.76 40.86
CA ALA A 2 18.77 -1.94 40.03
C ALA A 2 19.16 -1.62 38.58
N THR A 3 20.19 -2.31 38.07
CA THR A 3 20.56 -2.31 36.66
C THR A 3 19.36 -2.85 35.87
N ARG A 4 18.72 -1.98 35.07
CA ARG A 4 17.69 -2.40 34.10
C ARG A 4 18.31 -3.50 33.22
N GLY A 5 17.79 -4.71 33.32
CA GLY A 5 18.24 -5.85 32.51
C GLY A 5 18.20 -5.50 31.03
N GLN A 6 19.30 -5.75 30.32
CA GLN A 6 19.35 -5.57 28.88
C GLN A 6 18.28 -6.47 28.25
N SER A 7 17.27 -5.86 27.63
CA SER A 7 16.30 -6.58 26.81
C SER A 7 17.04 -7.34 25.71
N LYS A 8 16.67 -8.60 25.48
CA LYS A 8 17.22 -9.40 24.38
C LYS A 8 17.13 -8.60 23.07
N PRO A 9 18.19 -8.54 22.25
CA PRO A 9 18.13 -7.83 20.99
C PRO A 9 17.05 -8.43 20.08
N CYS A 10 16.33 -7.59 19.35
CA CYS A 10 15.33 -8.01 18.37
C CYS A 10 15.98 -8.94 17.33
N GLY A 11 15.45 -10.17 17.20
CA GLY A 11 15.96 -11.15 16.23
C GLY A 11 15.49 -10.92 14.79
N ALA A 12 14.44 -10.11 14.60
CA ALA A 12 13.88 -9.83 13.28
C ALA A 12 14.60 -8.65 12.61
N ARG A 13 15.72 -8.92 11.93
CA ARG A 13 16.53 -7.88 11.26
C ARG A 13 16.02 -7.45 9.89
N THR A 14 15.20 -8.27 9.23
CA THR A 14 14.59 -7.95 7.93
C THR A 14 13.50 -6.88 8.06
N GLY A 15 12.80 -6.82 9.20
CA GLY A 15 11.82 -5.78 9.52
C GLY A 15 12.41 -4.53 10.17
N CYS A 16 13.70 -4.52 10.53
CA CYS A 16 14.32 -3.36 11.18
C CYS A 16 14.28 -2.10 10.30
N ALA A 17 14.34 -2.25 8.98
CA ALA A 17 14.37 -1.15 8.02
C ALA A 17 13.12 -0.23 8.08
N ILE A 18 12.00 -0.73 8.61
CA ILE A 18 10.74 0.02 8.75
C ILE A 18 10.32 0.21 10.22
N CYS A 19 11.06 -0.39 11.16
CA CYS A 19 10.74 -0.37 12.59
C CYS A 19 11.11 0.99 13.21
N THR A 20 10.09 1.73 13.64
CA THR A 20 10.25 3.02 14.35
C THR A 20 10.15 2.95 15.88
N PRO A 21 9.52 1.94 16.54
CA PRO A 21 9.41 1.88 18.00
C PRO A 21 10.75 1.94 18.76
N ILE A 22 11.80 1.34 18.22
CA ILE A 22 13.13 1.32 18.85
C ILE A 22 13.89 2.65 18.67
N GLY A 23 13.37 3.59 17.90
CA GLY A 23 14.09 4.79 17.49
C GLY A 23 15.25 4.45 16.56
N ARG A 24 16.43 5.03 16.78
CA ARG A 24 17.62 4.82 15.92
C ARG A 24 18.20 3.41 16.12
N ASP A 25 18.33 2.63 15.05
CA ASP A 25 18.92 1.28 15.10
C ASP A 25 20.46 1.33 15.17
N LYS A 26 20.97 1.56 16.39
CA LYS A 26 22.42 1.58 16.67
C LYS A 26 23.12 0.27 16.32
N SER A 27 22.40 -0.85 16.36
CA SER A 27 22.99 -2.18 16.10
C SER A 27 23.31 -2.37 14.62
N LEU A 28 22.40 -1.90 13.75
CA LEU A 28 22.61 -1.90 12.31
C LEU A 28 23.72 -0.90 11.92
N GLU A 29 23.74 0.27 12.54
CA GLU A 29 24.80 1.27 12.31
C GLU A 29 26.18 0.72 12.67
N ALA A 30 26.33 0.12 13.85
CA ALA A 30 27.59 -0.50 14.27
C ALA A 30 28.01 -1.66 13.34
N MET A 31 27.04 -2.44 12.84
CA MET A 31 27.31 -3.52 11.88
C MET A 31 27.86 -2.98 10.55
N ILE A 32 27.22 -1.94 10.01
CA ILE A 32 27.65 -1.26 8.78
C ILE A 32 29.05 -0.66 8.96
N GLU A 33 29.30 0.02 10.09
CA GLU A 33 30.59 0.63 10.41
C GLU A 33 31.70 -0.41 10.61
N SER A 34 31.37 -1.56 11.20
CA SER A 34 32.35 -2.60 11.51
C SER A 34 32.90 -3.35 10.30
N ASN A 35 32.13 -3.48 9.20
CA ASN A 35 32.54 -4.29 8.06
C ASN A 35 31.88 -3.84 6.73
N PRO A 36 32.69 -3.51 5.70
CA PRO A 36 32.20 -3.12 4.37
C PRO A 36 31.23 -4.11 3.71
N ARG A 37 31.29 -5.41 4.09
CA ARG A 37 30.35 -6.44 3.63
C ARG A 37 28.89 -6.04 3.88
N TYR A 38 28.59 -5.22 4.88
CA TYR A 38 27.23 -4.81 5.23
C TYR A 38 26.80 -3.48 4.60
N HIS A 39 27.62 -2.86 3.75
CA HIS A 39 27.26 -1.59 3.10
C HIS A 39 26.00 -1.67 2.21
N TYR A 40 25.59 -2.86 1.77
CA TYR A 40 24.31 -3.06 1.08
C TYR A 40 23.09 -2.66 1.92
N LEU A 41 23.23 -2.64 3.25
CA LEU A 41 22.17 -2.23 4.18
C LEU A 41 22.07 -0.71 4.37
N LEU A 42 22.95 0.09 3.78
CA LEU A 42 22.95 1.56 3.94
C LEU A 42 21.63 2.19 3.49
N GLY A 43 21.06 1.71 2.38
CA GLY A 43 19.76 2.19 1.89
C GLY A 43 18.64 1.95 2.90
N LEU A 44 18.60 0.73 3.46
CA LEU A 44 17.62 0.34 4.48
C LEU A 44 17.78 1.15 5.77
N ASN A 45 19.02 1.37 6.21
CA ASN A 45 19.31 2.21 7.38
C ASN A 45 18.84 3.66 7.16
N ARG A 46 19.10 4.24 5.98
CA ARG A 46 18.64 5.60 5.65
C ARG A 46 17.12 5.70 5.62
N LEU A 47 16.43 4.73 5.04
CA LEU A 47 14.96 4.69 5.02
C LEU A 47 14.38 4.64 6.44
N GLN A 48 14.94 3.79 7.30
CA GLN A 48 14.55 3.71 8.71
C GLN A 48 14.73 5.05 9.44
N ARG A 49 15.89 5.69 9.24
CA ARG A 49 16.20 6.99 9.84
C ARG A 49 15.24 8.07 9.38
N PHE A 50 14.90 8.08 8.08
CA PHE A 50 13.90 8.99 7.54
C PHE A 50 12.55 8.85 8.26
N LEU A 51 12.06 7.61 8.44
CA LEU A 51 10.80 7.34 9.16
C LEU A 51 10.84 7.76 10.63
N VAL A 52 11.96 7.50 11.32
CA VAL A 52 12.15 7.88 12.72
C VAL A 52 12.22 9.39 12.91
N ASN A 53 12.89 10.08 11.99
CA ASN A 53 13.15 11.51 12.08
C ASN A 53 11.93 12.36 11.70
N THR A 54 11.05 11.83 10.84
CA THR A 54 9.84 12.53 10.37
C THR A 54 8.56 12.12 11.11
N ARG A 55 8.63 11.25 12.12
CA ARG A 55 7.43 10.74 12.82
C ARG A 55 6.61 11.82 13.54
N TRP A 56 7.25 12.92 13.94
CA TRP A 56 6.61 14.08 14.59
C TRP A 56 6.39 15.26 13.65
N ASP A 57 6.71 15.10 12.37
CA ASP A 57 6.50 16.14 11.36
C ASP A 57 5.02 16.16 10.90
N PHE A 58 4.24 17.10 11.40
CA PHE A 58 2.83 17.24 11.03
C PHE A 58 2.61 17.87 9.64
N SER A 59 3.62 18.49 9.02
CA SER A 59 3.49 18.98 7.63
C SER A 59 3.47 17.82 6.63
N ARG A 60 4.07 16.69 7.01
CA ARG A 60 4.15 15.43 6.25
C ARG A 60 2.97 14.50 6.48
N ARG A 61 1.83 15.02 6.97
CA ARG A 61 0.66 14.21 7.30
C ARG A 61 -0.49 14.50 6.36
N ASN A 62 -1.32 13.49 6.16
CA ASN A 62 -2.67 13.69 5.66
C ASN A 62 -3.54 14.19 6.83
N TRP A 63 -4.32 15.22 6.57
CA TRP A 63 -5.14 15.89 7.58
C TRP A 63 -6.63 15.57 7.46
N ILE A 64 -7.05 14.90 6.38
CA ILE A 64 -8.43 14.48 6.18
C ILE A 64 -8.63 13.09 6.80
N GLY A 65 -9.56 12.97 7.75
CA GLY A 65 -9.92 11.70 8.37
C GLY A 65 -10.58 10.72 7.40
N ARG A 66 -10.61 9.44 7.78
CA ARG A 66 -11.18 8.36 6.95
C ARG A 66 -12.63 8.02 7.27
N SER A 67 -13.17 8.51 8.38
CA SER A 67 -14.52 8.18 8.83
C SER A 67 -15.40 9.42 8.86
N VAL A 68 -16.67 9.22 8.53
CA VAL A 68 -17.74 10.19 8.74
C VAL A 68 -18.49 9.77 9.99
N ASP A 69 -18.71 10.70 10.92
CA ASP A 69 -19.50 10.46 12.12
C ASP A 69 -21.01 10.50 11.84
N ALA A 70 -21.81 10.15 12.84
CA ALA A 70 -23.28 10.10 12.71
C ALA A 70 -23.90 11.47 12.39
N ASP A 71 -23.24 12.55 12.79
CA ASP A 71 -23.68 13.93 12.55
C ASP A 71 -23.27 14.43 11.15
N GLY A 72 -22.58 13.62 10.36
CA GLY A 72 -22.15 13.97 9.01
C GLY A 72 -20.85 14.77 8.94
N TYR A 73 -19.96 14.64 9.93
CA TYR A 73 -18.67 15.32 9.95
C TYR A 73 -17.49 14.36 9.77
N MET A 74 -16.44 14.86 9.13
CA MET A 74 -15.12 14.25 9.07
C MET A 74 -14.16 14.98 10.00
N THR A 75 -13.28 14.23 10.66
CA THR A 75 -12.23 14.81 11.50
C THR A 75 -11.12 15.40 10.63
N ILE A 76 -10.71 16.63 10.93
CA ILE A 76 -9.52 17.28 10.37
C ILE A 76 -8.44 17.36 11.46
N ALA A 77 -7.45 16.49 11.35
CA ALA A 77 -6.32 16.35 12.26
C ALA A 77 -5.21 15.52 11.57
N PRO A 78 -3.93 15.69 11.95
CA PRO A 78 -2.86 14.88 11.37
C PRO A 78 -3.03 13.41 11.75
N ASP A 79 -3.12 12.51 10.77
CA ASP A 79 -3.28 11.06 10.94
C ASP A 79 -2.07 10.29 10.37
N VAL A 80 -2.16 9.88 9.12
CA VAL A 80 -1.15 9.10 8.40
C VAL A 80 -0.21 10.00 7.58
N TYR A 81 0.84 9.43 6.97
CA TYR A 81 1.67 10.16 6.00
C TYR A 81 0.82 10.76 4.87
N SER A 82 1.22 11.94 4.40
CA SER A 82 0.59 12.59 3.24
C SER A 82 0.76 11.74 1.98
N PRO A 83 -0.16 11.86 0.99
CA PRO A 83 0.03 11.26 -0.33
C PRO A 83 1.43 11.51 -0.91
N ASP A 84 1.92 12.75 -0.85
CA ASP A 84 3.26 13.07 -1.33
C ASP A 84 4.36 12.26 -0.66
N VAL A 85 4.28 12.07 0.66
CA VAL A 85 5.27 11.28 1.39
C VAL A 85 5.09 9.78 1.11
N LEU A 86 3.87 9.28 0.90
CA LEU A 86 3.67 7.90 0.45
C LEU A 86 4.34 7.64 -0.90
N ARG A 87 4.24 8.59 -1.84
CA ARG A 87 4.94 8.55 -3.12
C ARG A 87 6.45 8.64 -2.98
N GLU A 88 6.96 9.52 -2.11
CA GLU A 88 8.41 9.56 -1.77
C GLU A 88 8.89 8.22 -1.22
N LEU A 89 8.15 7.61 -0.29
CA LEU A 89 8.50 6.32 0.30
C LEU A 89 8.54 5.20 -0.73
N LEU A 90 7.59 5.16 -1.68
CA LEU A 90 7.63 4.20 -2.79
C LEU A 90 8.87 4.44 -3.67
N ARG A 91 9.15 5.69 -4.03
CA ARG A 91 10.34 6.07 -4.82
C ARG A 91 11.63 5.63 -4.14
N TYR A 92 11.73 5.83 -2.83
CA TYR A 92 12.87 5.41 -2.03
C TYR A 92 13.02 3.89 -2.00
N ALA A 93 11.93 3.16 -1.75
CA ALA A 93 11.95 1.71 -1.68
C ALA A 93 12.38 1.09 -3.02
N LEU A 94 11.78 1.52 -4.14
CA LEU A 94 12.14 1.05 -5.48
C LEU A 94 13.57 1.43 -5.86
N THR A 95 14.03 2.64 -5.49
CA THR A 95 15.43 3.03 -5.72
C THR A 95 16.41 2.14 -4.94
N ILE A 96 16.06 1.75 -3.71
CA ILE A 96 16.87 0.85 -2.89
C ILE A 96 16.91 -0.54 -3.52
N ASP A 97 15.78 -1.06 -3.98
CA ASP A 97 15.70 -2.35 -4.67
C ASP A 97 16.52 -2.35 -5.97
N MET A 98 16.41 -1.30 -6.79
CA MET A 98 17.19 -1.19 -8.03
C MET A 98 18.70 -1.14 -7.78
N LYS A 99 19.15 -0.43 -6.74
CA LYS A 99 20.56 -0.42 -6.36
C LYS A 99 21.07 -1.80 -5.92
N GLU A 100 20.23 -2.56 -5.24
CA GLU A 100 20.56 -3.93 -4.86
C GLU A 100 20.63 -4.85 -6.09
N ILE A 101 19.70 -4.72 -7.03
CA ILE A 101 19.71 -5.44 -8.31
C ILE A 101 20.97 -5.10 -9.13
N GLU A 102 21.31 -3.82 -9.25
CA GLU A 102 22.52 -3.35 -9.95
C GLU A 102 23.80 -3.92 -9.30
N ALA A 103 23.89 -3.87 -7.97
CA ALA A 103 25.05 -4.42 -7.25
C ALA A 103 25.15 -5.94 -7.38
N ALA A 104 24.02 -6.64 -7.36
CA ALA A 104 23.95 -8.08 -7.56
C ALA A 104 24.38 -8.47 -8.98
N ARG A 105 23.88 -7.76 -10.00
CA ARG A 105 24.28 -7.95 -11.41
C ARG A 105 25.78 -7.72 -11.61
N ALA A 106 26.33 -6.66 -11.03
CA ALA A 106 27.76 -6.35 -11.14
C ALA A 106 28.68 -7.42 -10.52
N THR A 107 28.17 -8.19 -9.55
CA THR A 107 28.93 -9.24 -8.85
C THR A 107 28.54 -10.66 -9.28
N GLY A 108 27.60 -10.81 -10.23
CA GLY A 108 27.06 -12.11 -10.63
C GLY A 108 26.29 -12.83 -9.52
N GLN A 109 25.81 -12.12 -8.50
CA GLN A 109 25.06 -12.65 -7.38
C GLN A 109 23.55 -12.44 -7.59
N ARG A 110 22.73 -13.16 -6.81
CA ARG A 110 21.30 -12.85 -6.71
C ARG A 110 21.09 -11.66 -5.77
N PRO A 111 20.10 -10.79 -6.01
CA PRO A 111 19.71 -9.74 -5.07
C PRO A 111 19.49 -10.31 -3.67
N ARG A 112 20.07 -9.68 -2.66
CA ARG A 112 20.01 -10.13 -1.26
C ARG A 112 18.66 -9.85 -0.62
N PHE A 113 17.95 -8.83 -1.12
CA PHE A 113 16.64 -8.45 -0.63
C PHE A 113 15.85 -7.73 -1.75
N GLN A 114 14.53 -7.66 -1.54
CA GLN A 114 13.60 -6.84 -2.31
C GLN A 114 12.53 -6.32 -1.34
N LEU A 115 12.28 -5.01 -1.33
CA LEU A 115 11.29 -4.34 -0.49
C LEU A 115 9.91 -4.37 -1.13
N ILE A 116 9.83 -4.09 -2.43
CA ILE A 116 8.57 -3.97 -3.16
C ILE A 116 8.55 -5.01 -4.28
N SER A 117 7.71 -6.04 -4.12
CA SER A 117 7.36 -6.94 -5.23
C SER A 117 6.34 -6.28 -6.16
N LEU A 118 6.20 -6.79 -7.38
CA LEU A 118 5.18 -6.33 -8.34
C LEU A 118 3.77 -6.43 -7.77
N LYS A 119 3.52 -7.51 -7.02
CA LYS A 119 2.27 -7.71 -6.28
C LYS A 119 2.03 -6.63 -5.22
N MET A 120 3.05 -6.27 -4.45
CA MET A 120 2.97 -5.17 -3.49
C MET A 120 2.77 -3.83 -4.18
N LEU A 121 3.39 -3.61 -5.35
CA LEU A 121 3.21 -2.40 -6.13
C LEU A 121 1.75 -2.21 -6.55
N LEU A 122 1.10 -3.23 -7.12
CA LEU A 122 -0.32 -3.18 -7.49
C LEU A 122 -1.22 -2.99 -6.26
N ALA A 123 -0.88 -3.61 -5.13
CA ALA A 123 -1.60 -3.40 -3.88
C ALA A 123 -1.49 -1.95 -3.37
N ILE A 124 -0.31 -1.33 -3.49
CA ILE A 124 -0.09 0.08 -3.15
C ILE A 124 -0.92 0.97 -4.07
N ASP A 125 -0.89 0.70 -5.38
CA ASP A 125 -1.63 1.46 -6.38
C ASP A 125 -3.14 1.40 -6.15
N ALA A 126 -3.66 0.19 -5.95
CA ALA A 126 -5.05 -0.05 -5.60
C ALA A 126 -5.43 0.75 -4.35
N GLN A 127 -4.62 0.70 -3.29
CA GLN A 127 -4.91 1.43 -2.06
C GLN A 127 -4.88 2.95 -2.25
N TRP A 128 -3.93 3.48 -3.02
CA TRP A 128 -3.88 4.91 -3.31
C TRP A 128 -5.10 5.36 -4.10
N SER A 129 -5.54 4.55 -5.07
CA SER A 129 -6.75 4.75 -5.84
C SER A 129 -8.02 4.69 -4.97
N LEU A 130 -8.13 3.71 -4.08
CA LEU A 130 -9.27 3.52 -3.18
C LEU A 130 -9.48 4.73 -2.25
N TYR A 131 -8.40 5.27 -1.71
CA TYR A 131 -8.44 6.42 -0.79
C TYR A 131 -8.35 7.78 -1.50
N GLY A 132 -8.16 7.80 -2.82
CA GLY A 132 -8.01 9.03 -3.60
C GLY A 132 -6.77 9.83 -3.23
N TYR A 133 -5.66 9.15 -2.92
CA TYR A 133 -4.39 9.80 -2.59
C TYR A 133 -3.67 10.32 -3.83
N HIS A 134 -3.77 9.59 -4.94
CA HIS A 134 -3.16 9.96 -6.20
C HIS A 134 -4.13 9.68 -7.35
N PRO A 135 -3.87 10.24 -8.54
CA PRO A 135 -4.50 9.76 -9.76
C PRO A 135 -4.33 8.24 -9.91
N PRO A 136 -5.26 7.55 -10.59
CA PRO A 136 -5.12 6.14 -10.93
C PRO A 136 -3.74 5.81 -11.54
N PHE A 137 -3.18 4.66 -11.17
CA PHE A 137 -1.92 4.13 -11.70
C PHE A 137 -0.64 4.93 -11.35
N GLU A 138 -0.72 5.87 -10.40
CA GLU A 138 0.45 6.64 -9.96
C GLU A 138 1.63 5.77 -9.49
N ALA A 139 1.36 4.63 -8.83
CA ALA A 139 2.44 3.76 -8.39
C ALA A 139 3.12 3.07 -9.58
N LEU A 140 2.37 2.74 -10.65
CA LEU A 140 2.93 2.22 -11.89
C LEU A 140 3.79 3.25 -12.59
N ARG A 141 3.36 4.52 -12.64
CA ARG A 141 4.21 5.61 -13.16
C ARG A 141 5.52 5.75 -12.38
N VAL A 142 5.45 5.70 -11.05
CA VAL A 142 6.67 5.72 -10.21
C VAL A 142 7.58 4.52 -10.47
N TYR A 143 6.99 3.35 -10.73
CA TYR A 143 7.73 2.15 -11.12
C TYR A 143 8.40 2.32 -12.49
N HIS A 144 7.66 2.76 -13.50
CA HIS A 144 8.17 3.04 -14.85
C HIS A 144 9.37 4.01 -14.81
N ASP A 145 9.22 5.15 -14.12
CA ASP A 145 10.26 6.17 -13.99
C ASP A 145 11.59 5.60 -13.43
N ILE A 146 11.50 4.71 -12.45
CA ILE A 146 12.66 4.20 -11.72
C ILE A 146 13.21 2.95 -12.39
N VAL A 147 12.38 1.95 -12.63
CA VAL A 147 12.83 0.63 -13.06
C VAL A 147 13.17 0.63 -14.54
N GLU A 148 12.37 1.30 -15.38
CA GLU A 148 12.55 1.30 -16.83
C GLU A 148 13.33 2.51 -17.33
N CYS A 149 12.96 3.71 -16.87
CA CYS A 149 13.66 4.94 -17.27
C CYS A 149 14.95 5.20 -16.48
N GLY A 150 15.22 4.43 -15.41
CA GLY A 150 16.48 4.53 -14.66
C GLY A 150 16.58 5.72 -13.70
N THR A 151 15.49 6.42 -13.41
CA THR A 151 15.48 7.53 -12.43
C THR A 151 15.79 7.01 -11.03
N ARG A 152 16.55 7.76 -10.22
CA ARG A 152 16.93 7.35 -8.86
C ARG A 152 16.59 8.45 -7.86
N TYR A 153 15.88 8.09 -6.81
CA TYR A 153 15.51 8.99 -5.71
C TYR A 153 16.25 8.57 -4.43
N PRO A 154 17.41 9.15 -4.10
CA PRO A 154 18.10 8.82 -2.87
C PRO A 154 17.26 9.25 -1.66
N VAL A 155 17.27 8.43 -0.61
CA VAL A 155 16.64 8.80 0.68
C VAL A 155 17.36 10.03 1.25
N PRO A 156 16.64 11.13 1.52
CA PRO A 156 17.26 12.34 2.05
C PRO A 156 17.66 12.16 3.52
N GLU A 157 18.75 12.81 3.90
CA GLU A 157 19.12 12.94 5.30
C GLU A 157 18.33 14.09 5.93
N VAL A 158 17.39 13.74 6.79
CA VAL A 158 16.50 14.69 7.48
C VAL A 158 16.86 14.77 8.95
N ALA A 159 16.86 15.97 9.52
CA ALA A 159 17.05 16.16 10.95
C ALA A 159 15.90 15.53 11.75
N GLN A 160 16.21 15.02 12.94
CA GLN A 160 15.18 14.46 13.82
C GLN A 160 14.25 15.58 14.30
N GLN A 161 12.96 15.46 14.00
CA GLN A 161 11.95 16.38 14.51
C GLN A 161 11.68 16.12 15.99
N GLU A 162 11.59 17.20 16.76
CA GLU A 162 11.21 17.15 18.16
C GLU A 162 9.75 16.72 18.32
N ARG A 163 9.41 16.19 19.50
CA ARG A 163 8.03 15.79 19.79
C ARG A 163 7.16 17.03 19.89
N ALA A 164 6.33 17.25 18.89
CA ALA A 164 5.38 18.36 18.85
C ALA A 164 4.03 18.01 19.51
N THR A 165 3.37 19.02 20.07
CA THR A 165 2.00 18.92 20.58
C THR A 165 1.02 18.74 19.43
N MET A 166 0.02 17.87 19.61
CA MET A 166 -0.96 17.60 18.56
C MET A 166 -1.78 18.88 18.28
N PRO A 167 -1.90 19.29 17.01
CA PRO A 167 -2.75 20.41 16.62
C PRO A 167 -4.21 20.18 17.05
N PRO A 168 -4.97 21.24 17.35
CA PRO A 168 -6.37 21.12 17.75
C PRO A 168 -7.20 20.49 16.63
N LYS A 169 -8.07 19.56 17.00
CA LYS A 169 -8.96 18.88 16.06
C LYS A 169 -9.99 19.85 15.50
N ARG A 170 -10.27 19.73 14.22
CA ARG A 170 -11.37 20.45 13.54
C ARG A 170 -12.33 19.43 12.93
N ARG A 171 -13.53 19.86 12.58
CA ARG A 171 -14.55 19.04 11.93
C ARG A 171 -14.91 19.67 10.59
N LEU A 172 -15.01 18.86 9.55
CA LEU A 172 -15.50 19.26 8.24
C LEU A 172 -16.88 18.63 8.06
N TYR A 173 -17.91 19.46 7.86
CA TYR A 173 -19.23 18.95 7.54
C TYR A 173 -19.25 18.42 6.10
N VAL A 174 -19.64 17.16 5.94
CA VAL A 174 -19.73 16.47 4.65
C VAL A 174 -21.15 15.96 4.34
N GLY A 175 -22.10 16.20 5.26
CA GLY A 175 -23.47 15.72 5.17
C GLY A 175 -23.68 14.39 5.89
N THR A 176 -24.91 14.14 6.35
CA THR A 176 -25.33 12.82 6.83
C THR A 176 -25.13 11.82 5.69
N PRO A 177 -24.63 10.61 6.00
CA PRO A 177 -23.94 9.79 5.01
C PRO A 177 -24.89 9.49 3.85
N TRP A 178 -24.63 10.16 2.72
CA TRP A 178 -25.16 9.88 1.39
C TRP A 178 -26.56 10.38 1.01
N GLN A 179 -27.16 11.34 1.73
CA GLN A 179 -28.56 11.74 1.47
C GLN A 179 -28.83 12.48 0.14
N ASP A 180 -27.81 13.02 -0.56
CA ASP A 180 -28.06 13.91 -1.71
C ASP A 180 -27.30 13.57 -3.01
N LEU A 181 -26.77 12.36 -3.19
CA LEU A 181 -26.09 12.02 -4.45
C LEU A 181 -26.41 10.59 -4.90
N ASP A 182 -27.44 10.46 -5.74
CA ASP A 182 -27.70 9.27 -6.58
C ASP A 182 -26.53 8.96 -7.54
N ASP A 183 -25.58 9.92 -7.69
CA ASP A 183 -24.42 9.85 -8.59
C ASP A 183 -23.18 9.16 -7.99
N LEU A 184 -23.20 8.77 -6.70
CA LEU A 184 -22.05 8.10 -6.07
C LEU A 184 -22.15 6.59 -6.23
N HIS A 185 -21.62 6.09 -7.35
CA HIS A 185 -21.70 4.68 -7.74
C HIS A 185 -20.84 3.71 -6.89
N GLY A 186 -19.90 4.22 -6.09
CA GLY A 186 -19.15 3.39 -5.15
C GLY A 186 -18.35 2.29 -5.81
N TYR A 187 -18.52 1.04 -5.36
CA TYR A 187 -17.82 -0.12 -5.91
C TYR A 187 -18.57 -0.75 -7.10
N ARG A 188 -19.14 0.09 -7.96
CA ARG A 188 -19.87 -0.26 -9.18
C ARG A 188 -19.11 0.29 -10.39
N ASP A 189 -18.88 -0.52 -11.41
CA ASP A 189 -18.27 -0.09 -12.67
C ASP A 189 -19.34 0.00 -13.78
N ILE A 190 -19.76 1.24 -14.08
CA ILE A 190 -20.76 1.52 -15.11
C ILE A 190 -20.26 1.10 -16.50
N PHE A 191 -18.98 1.31 -16.80
CA PHE A 191 -18.45 0.97 -18.11
C PHE A 191 -18.47 -0.53 -18.33
N GLN A 192 -18.18 -1.29 -17.29
CA GLN A 192 -18.32 -2.74 -17.33
C GLN A 192 -19.77 -3.15 -17.59
N GLU A 193 -20.73 -2.61 -16.85
CA GLU A 193 -22.14 -2.96 -17.01
C GLU A 193 -22.70 -2.63 -18.41
N ILE A 194 -22.28 -1.50 -18.98
CA ILE A 194 -22.64 -1.13 -20.36
C ILE A 194 -22.04 -2.11 -21.35
N ALA A 195 -20.78 -2.52 -21.15
CA ALA A 195 -20.08 -3.40 -22.07
C ALA A 195 -20.57 -4.85 -22.02
N THR A 196 -20.91 -5.35 -20.83
CA THR A 196 -21.25 -6.76 -20.61
C THR A 196 -22.77 -7.02 -20.56
N GLY A 197 -23.57 -5.98 -20.30
CA GLY A 197 -25.02 -6.10 -20.11
C GLY A 197 -25.39 -6.80 -18.80
N SER A 198 -26.68 -6.75 -18.44
CA SER A 198 -27.20 -7.32 -17.18
C SER A 198 -27.15 -8.85 -17.09
N GLU A 199 -26.86 -9.55 -18.20
CA GLU A 199 -26.85 -11.02 -18.29
C GLU A 199 -25.43 -11.61 -18.46
N SER A 200 -24.39 -10.81 -18.17
CA SER A 200 -23.00 -11.24 -18.26
C SER A 200 -22.70 -12.46 -17.38
N LEU A 201 -22.08 -13.49 -17.98
CA LEU A 201 -21.61 -14.70 -17.29
C LEU A 201 -20.23 -14.54 -16.63
N CYS A 202 -19.52 -13.45 -16.91
CA CYS A 202 -18.14 -13.28 -16.44
C CYS A 202 -18.07 -12.49 -15.13
N MET A 203 -18.62 -11.28 -15.11
CA MET A 203 -18.63 -10.39 -13.95
C MET A 203 -19.93 -9.59 -13.98
N GLY A 204 -20.77 -9.82 -12.98
CA GLY A 204 -22.09 -9.22 -12.84
C GLY A 204 -22.15 -8.15 -11.77
N THR A 205 -23.36 -7.84 -11.33
CA THR A 205 -23.61 -6.98 -10.16
C THR A 205 -24.29 -7.75 -9.05
N ARG A 206 -24.00 -7.37 -7.82
CA ARG A 206 -24.62 -7.93 -6.62
C ARG A 206 -25.20 -6.83 -5.76
N GLN A 207 -26.40 -7.05 -5.24
CA GLN A 207 -27.03 -6.14 -4.30
C GLN A 207 -26.58 -6.43 -2.86
N LEU A 208 -26.16 -5.39 -2.14
CA LEU A 208 -25.83 -5.43 -0.72
C LEU A 208 -27.09 -5.31 0.15
N SER A 209 -26.98 -5.64 1.44
CA SER A 209 -28.10 -5.55 2.40
C SER A 209 -28.65 -4.14 2.60
N ASN A 210 -27.87 -3.11 2.27
CA ASN A 210 -28.28 -1.71 2.29
C ASN A 210 -28.97 -1.27 0.98
N GLY A 211 -29.23 -2.19 0.05
CA GLY A 211 -29.86 -1.93 -1.25
C GLY A 211 -28.91 -1.47 -2.36
N HIS A 212 -27.64 -1.19 -2.05
CA HIS A 212 -26.67 -0.69 -3.02
C HIS A 212 -26.18 -1.82 -3.96
N GLN A 213 -25.99 -1.51 -5.24
CA GLN A 213 -25.42 -2.43 -6.21
C GLN A 213 -23.90 -2.24 -6.29
N VAL A 214 -23.17 -3.34 -6.26
CA VAL A 214 -21.71 -3.37 -6.40
C VAL A 214 -21.32 -4.41 -7.44
N MET A 215 -20.09 -4.34 -7.94
CA MET A 215 -19.51 -5.39 -8.77
C MET A 215 -19.50 -6.73 -8.03
N ASP A 216 -19.84 -7.81 -8.74
CA ASP A 216 -19.67 -9.17 -8.24
C ASP A 216 -18.23 -9.61 -8.50
N VAL A 217 -17.35 -9.27 -7.55
CA VAL A 217 -15.89 -9.46 -7.66
C VAL A 217 -15.43 -10.76 -6.99
N GLU A 218 -14.23 -11.18 -7.36
CA GLU A 218 -13.56 -12.32 -6.74
C GLU A 218 -13.42 -12.16 -5.22
N THR A 219 -13.75 -13.23 -4.49
CA THR A 219 -13.71 -13.23 -3.03
C THR A 219 -12.74 -14.26 -2.46
N SER A 220 -12.01 -13.85 -1.43
CA SER A 220 -10.99 -14.65 -0.73
C SER A 220 -10.99 -14.26 0.75
N PRO A 221 -10.54 -15.10 1.69
CA PRO A 221 -10.46 -14.71 3.11
C PRO A 221 -9.63 -13.46 3.39
N ALA A 222 -8.74 -13.06 2.48
CA ALA A 222 -7.88 -11.88 2.60
C ALA A 222 -7.87 -11.05 1.32
N PHE A 223 -7.49 -9.79 1.46
CA PHE A 223 -7.11 -8.94 0.34
C PHE A 223 -5.85 -9.54 -0.30
N ASP A 224 -5.93 -9.89 -1.58
CA ASP A 224 -4.77 -10.38 -2.30
C ASP A 224 -4.88 -10.18 -3.81
N PHE A 225 -3.72 -10.19 -4.48
CA PHE A 225 -3.61 -10.24 -5.94
C PHE A 225 -3.18 -11.62 -6.41
N ALA A 226 -3.85 -12.20 -7.40
CA ALA A 226 -3.46 -13.49 -7.96
C ALA A 226 -2.12 -13.37 -8.71
N ASP A 227 -1.13 -14.23 -8.41
CA ASP A 227 0.22 -14.13 -8.98
C ASP A 227 0.24 -14.23 -10.52
N THR A 228 -0.63 -15.08 -11.09
CA THR A 228 -0.83 -15.18 -12.54
C THR A 228 -1.39 -13.89 -13.11
N GLY A 229 -2.40 -13.30 -12.46
CA GLY A 229 -2.96 -12.02 -12.87
C GLY A 229 -1.94 -10.88 -12.82
N VAL A 230 -1.04 -10.87 -11.82
CA VAL A 230 0.06 -9.91 -11.77
C VAL A 230 1.00 -10.10 -12.96
N ALA A 231 1.41 -11.34 -13.25
CA ALA A 231 2.29 -11.63 -14.39
C ALA A 231 1.65 -11.24 -15.73
N ASP A 232 0.38 -11.59 -15.93
CA ASP A 232 -0.37 -11.29 -17.14
C ASP A 232 -0.54 -9.78 -17.34
N PHE A 233 -0.82 -9.03 -16.26
CA PHE A 233 -0.92 -7.58 -16.31
C PHE A 233 0.38 -6.92 -16.80
N PHE A 234 1.52 -7.32 -16.24
CA PHE A 234 2.82 -6.78 -16.69
C PHE A 234 3.23 -7.28 -18.08
N GLY A 235 2.74 -8.44 -18.51
CA GLY A 235 3.02 -8.98 -19.84
C GLY A 235 2.14 -8.43 -20.96
N LEU A 236 0.94 -7.92 -20.64
CA LEU A 236 -0.09 -7.59 -21.65
C LEU A 236 -0.65 -6.18 -21.53
N GLU A 237 -0.89 -5.68 -20.32
CA GLU A 237 -1.67 -4.45 -20.10
C GLU A 237 -0.81 -3.26 -19.66
N TYR A 238 0.33 -3.52 -19.01
CA TYR A 238 1.14 -2.48 -18.39
C TYR A 238 1.57 -1.37 -19.36
N ASP A 239 2.11 -1.72 -20.53
CA ASP A 239 2.56 -0.74 -21.52
C ASP A 239 1.40 0.14 -22.00
N ALA A 240 0.23 -0.47 -22.28
CA ALA A 240 -0.97 0.24 -22.72
C ALA A 240 -1.50 1.20 -21.63
N ILE A 241 -1.41 0.81 -20.35
CA ILE A 241 -1.79 1.68 -19.23
C ILE A 241 -0.84 2.88 -19.13
N ILE A 242 0.48 2.67 -19.29
CA ILE A 242 1.44 3.78 -19.29
C ILE A 242 1.17 4.74 -20.46
N GLU A 243 0.94 4.22 -21.68
CA GLU A 243 0.57 5.04 -22.84
C GLU A 243 -0.72 5.84 -22.61
N ASP A 244 -1.75 5.20 -22.06
CA ASP A 244 -3.01 5.86 -21.73
C ASP A 244 -2.80 6.98 -20.69
N MET A 245 -1.96 6.77 -19.68
CA MET A 245 -1.60 7.80 -18.69
C MET A 245 -0.87 8.98 -19.34
N GLU A 246 0.09 8.71 -20.23
CA GLU A 246 0.86 9.73 -20.95
C GLU A 246 -0.02 10.54 -21.90
N SER A 247 -1.01 9.89 -22.52
CA SER A 247 -2.01 10.54 -23.36
C SER A 247 -2.98 11.45 -22.59
N GLY A 248 -2.99 11.35 -21.26
CA GLY A 248 -3.89 12.10 -20.38
C GLY A 248 -5.30 11.51 -20.32
N ARG A 249 -5.46 10.20 -20.53
CA ARG A 249 -6.74 9.51 -20.35
C ARG A 249 -7.24 9.72 -18.92
N ASP A 250 -8.51 10.10 -18.80
CA ASP A 250 -9.18 10.15 -17.51
C ASP A 250 -9.74 8.77 -17.15
N PHE A 251 -9.21 8.19 -16.08
CA PHE A 251 -9.68 6.93 -15.50
C PHE A 251 -10.74 7.13 -14.42
N GLY A 252 -11.06 8.38 -14.07
CA GLY A 252 -12.01 8.74 -13.03
C GLY A 252 -11.53 8.44 -11.60
N PRO A 253 -12.34 8.79 -10.59
CA PRO A 253 -12.04 8.49 -9.20
C PRO A 253 -12.02 6.98 -8.97
N CYS A 254 -11.00 6.52 -8.25
CA CYS A 254 -10.78 5.09 -7.96
C CYS A 254 -10.56 4.19 -9.19
N GLY A 255 -10.25 4.74 -10.36
CA GLY A 255 -10.15 4.02 -11.63
C GLY A 255 -9.22 2.81 -11.62
N ALA A 256 -8.04 2.90 -10.99
CA ALA A 256 -7.10 1.78 -10.94
C ALA A 256 -7.65 0.62 -10.10
N TYR A 257 -8.32 0.93 -8.98
CA TYR A 257 -8.93 -0.09 -8.14
C TYR A 257 -10.04 -0.83 -8.91
N LEU A 258 -10.93 -0.08 -9.58
CA LEU A 258 -11.98 -0.65 -10.43
C LEU A 258 -11.39 -1.49 -11.57
N TYR A 259 -10.31 -1.01 -12.20
CA TYR A 259 -9.63 -1.74 -13.25
C TYR A 259 -9.10 -3.09 -12.77
N TYR A 260 -8.36 -3.13 -11.65
CA TYR A 260 -7.83 -4.39 -11.10
C TYR A 260 -8.94 -5.36 -10.67
N SER A 261 -10.03 -4.83 -10.10
CA SER A 261 -11.21 -5.61 -9.78
C SER A 261 -11.87 -6.18 -11.03
N ARG A 262 -11.99 -5.36 -12.09
CA ARG A 262 -12.59 -5.75 -13.37
C ARG A 262 -11.83 -6.87 -14.06
N MET A 263 -10.50 -6.84 -13.97
CA MET A 263 -9.61 -7.86 -14.51
C MET A 263 -9.62 -9.17 -13.69
N GLY A 264 -10.36 -9.24 -12.58
CA GLY A 264 -10.38 -10.41 -11.70
C GLY A 264 -9.04 -10.67 -10.99
N MET A 265 -8.13 -9.68 -10.98
CA MET A 265 -6.81 -9.82 -10.36
C MET A 265 -6.85 -9.64 -8.85
N LEU A 266 -7.82 -8.84 -8.38
CA LEU A 266 -7.99 -8.47 -6.98
C LEU A 266 -9.06 -9.35 -6.32
N SER A 267 -8.71 -9.94 -5.18
CA SER A 267 -9.64 -10.67 -4.32
C SER A 267 -9.87 -9.95 -2.99
N LEU A 268 -11.09 -10.01 -2.47
CA LEU A 268 -11.49 -9.35 -1.21
C LEU A 268 -12.24 -10.30 -0.28
N SER A 269 -12.20 -10.03 1.03
CA SER A 269 -13.10 -10.73 1.94
C SER A 269 -14.56 -10.31 1.70
N PRO A 270 -15.52 -11.24 1.76
CA PRO A 270 -16.94 -10.91 1.57
C PRO A 270 -17.43 -9.79 2.47
N GLN A 271 -16.89 -9.71 3.70
CA GLN A 271 -17.20 -8.68 4.69
C GLN A 271 -16.60 -7.31 4.33
N ALA A 272 -15.45 -7.29 3.64
CA ALA A 272 -14.78 -6.05 3.25
C ALA A 272 -15.51 -5.32 2.11
N ILE A 273 -16.28 -6.00 1.27
CA ILE A 273 -16.95 -5.40 0.10
C ILE A 273 -17.81 -4.19 0.49
N SER A 274 -18.62 -4.31 1.55
CA SER A 274 -19.45 -3.19 2.03
C SER A 274 -18.63 -2.01 2.57
N THR A 275 -17.42 -2.28 3.05
CA THR A 275 -16.49 -1.26 3.55
C THR A 275 -15.79 -0.57 2.40
N VAL A 276 -15.34 -1.33 1.39
CA VAL A 276 -14.74 -0.82 0.15
C VAL A 276 -15.72 0.09 -0.57
N ASP A 277 -16.97 -0.34 -0.75
CA ASP A 277 -18.03 0.49 -1.34
C ASP A 277 -18.17 1.85 -0.62
N LYS A 278 -18.32 1.84 0.71
CA LYS A 278 -18.38 3.07 1.52
C LYS A 278 -17.15 3.96 1.33
N ILE A 279 -15.95 3.37 1.26
CA ILE A 279 -14.71 4.11 1.06
C ILE A 279 -14.69 4.74 -0.34
N MET A 280 -15.06 4.02 -1.38
CA MET A 280 -15.07 4.52 -2.76
C MET A 280 -16.07 5.65 -2.93
N ARG A 281 -17.28 5.53 -2.37
CA ARG A 281 -18.28 6.62 -2.39
C ARG A 281 -17.74 7.87 -1.70
N ARG A 282 -17.01 7.70 -0.58
CA ARG A 282 -16.36 8.82 0.12
C ARG A 282 -15.30 9.46 -0.78
N THR A 283 -14.50 8.65 -1.44
CA THR A 283 -13.45 9.12 -2.35
C THR A 283 -14.03 9.84 -3.58
N GLN A 284 -15.11 9.32 -4.17
CA GLN A 284 -15.86 9.97 -5.25
C GLN A 284 -16.43 11.32 -4.81
N TRP A 285 -16.98 11.41 -3.59
CA TRP A 285 -17.45 12.67 -3.02
C TRP A 285 -16.28 13.66 -2.83
N LEU A 286 -15.16 13.22 -2.27
CA LEU A 286 -13.96 14.05 -2.12
C LEU A 286 -13.44 14.52 -3.47
N HIS A 287 -13.50 13.67 -4.49
CA HIS A 287 -13.10 14.00 -5.86
C HIS A 287 -13.99 15.11 -6.43
N ALA A 288 -15.31 14.97 -6.33
CA ALA A 288 -16.28 15.98 -6.77
C ALA A 288 -16.11 17.33 -6.05
N LYS A 289 -15.59 17.34 -4.83
CA LYS A 289 -15.29 18.57 -4.06
C LYS A 289 -13.84 19.07 -4.20
N GLY A 290 -13.00 18.41 -5.00
CA GLY A 290 -11.59 18.78 -5.15
C GLY A 290 -10.78 18.67 -3.85
N LEU A 291 -11.09 17.65 -3.04
CA LEU A 291 -10.47 17.35 -1.75
C LEU A 291 -9.64 16.05 -1.76
N VAL A 292 -9.47 15.41 -2.91
CA VAL A 292 -8.56 14.27 -3.11
C VAL A 292 -7.09 14.73 -3.17
N GLY A 293 -6.17 13.79 -2.95
CA GLY A 293 -4.73 14.06 -2.96
C GLY A 293 -4.25 14.90 -1.78
N GLN A 294 -3.05 15.45 -1.88
CA GLN A 294 -2.49 16.29 -0.85
C GLN A 294 -3.23 17.64 -0.81
N GLN A 295 -3.82 17.96 0.34
CA GLN A 295 -4.53 19.22 0.56
C GLN A 295 -3.70 20.18 1.43
N PRO A 296 -3.61 21.47 1.07
CA PRO A 296 -2.95 22.46 1.91
C PRO A 296 -3.72 22.65 3.22
N ILE A 297 -3.00 22.71 4.33
CA ILE A 297 -3.57 22.77 5.69
C ILE A 297 -4.43 24.03 5.84
N GLU A 298 -4.01 25.14 5.25
CA GLU A 298 -4.71 26.43 5.29
C GLU A 298 -6.08 26.32 4.62
N LYS A 299 -6.19 25.59 3.50
CA LYS A 299 -7.47 25.35 2.83
C LYS A 299 -8.39 24.55 3.73
N LEU A 300 -7.89 23.46 4.33
CA LEU A 300 -8.67 22.63 5.25
C LEU A 300 -9.15 23.40 6.46
N PHE A 301 -8.34 24.31 6.99
CA PHE A 301 -8.70 25.11 8.17
C PHE A 301 -9.77 26.15 7.85
N ARG A 302 -9.78 26.70 6.62
CA ARG A 302 -10.83 27.65 6.17
C ARG A 302 -12.20 27.00 6.02
N ILE A 303 -12.25 25.73 5.61
CA ILE A 303 -13.51 25.01 5.34
C ILE A 303 -14.02 24.18 6.52
N SER A 304 -13.23 24.06 7.60
CA SER A 304 -13.59 23.28 8.79
C SER A 304 -13.90 24.17 9.98
N GLU A 305 -14.65 23.65 10.94
CA GLU A 305 -14.98 24.29 12.21
C GLU A 305 -14.16 23.72 13.38
N PRO A 306 -13.87 24.50 14.44
CA PRO A 306 -13.19 23.99 15.62
C PRO A 306 -13.99 22.87 16.32
N SER A 307 -13.33 21.79 16.71
CA SER A 307 -13.96 20.78 17.57
C SER A 307 -13.91 21.23 19.04
N ALA A 308 -15.01 21.04 19.79
CA ALA A 308 -15.08 21.32 21.23
C ALA A 308 -14.28 20.34 22.11
N SER A 309 -13.53 19.38 21.52
CA SER A 309 -12.79 18.36 22.27
C SER A 309 -11.44 18.88 22.80
N PRO A 310 -11.00 18.47 24.01
CA PRO A 310 -9.71 18.91 24.57
C PRO A 310 -8.51 18.38 23.76
N VAL A 311 -7.45 19.18 23.73
CA VAL A 311 -6.15 18.85 23.12
C VAL A 311 -5.49 17.73 23.93
N ASN A 312 -5.34 16.55 23.32
CA ASN A 312 -4.66 15.42 23.96
C ASN A 312 -3.15 15.44 23.65
N GLU A 313 -2.32 14.94 24.58
CA GLU A 313 -0.89 14.73 24.33
C GLU A 313 -0.67 13.84 23.10
N ALA A 314 0.27 14.24 22.24
CA ALA A 314 0.59 13.52 21.02
C ALA A 314 1.15 12.13 21.34
N LYS A 315 0.38 11.07 21.06
CA LYS A 315 0.90 9.69 21.06
C LYS A 315 1.83 9.51 19.85
N PRO A 316 2.88 8.68 19.95
CA PRO A 316 3.71 8.34 18.79
C PRO A 316 2.78 7.78 17.71
N LEU A 317 2.75 8.46 16.57
CA LEU A 317 1.95 8.04 15.43
C LEU A 317 2.49 6.68 14.97
N GLN A 318 1.61 5.69 14.98
CA GLN A 318 1.99 4.36 14.54
C GLN A 318 2.31 4.45 13.03
N PRO A 319 3.44 3.89 12.57
CA PRO A 319 3.59 3.64 11.14
C PRO A 319 2.42 2.78 10.69
N MET A 320 2.06 2.82 9.41
CA MET A 320 1.00 1.98 8.84
C MET A 320 1.28 0.50 9.14
N LEU A 321 0.85 0.02 10.30
CA LEU A 321 0.38 -1.33 10.44
C LEU A 321 -0.91 -1.31 9.64
N PHE A 322 -0.88 -1.95 8.48
CA PHE A 322 -2.04 -2.75 8.13
C PHE A 322 -2.47 -3.46 9.41
N ASP A 323 -3.74 -3.38 9.77
CA ASP A 323 -4.33 -4.31 10.73
C ASP A 323 -4.24 -5.71 10.11
N VAL A 324 -3.01 -6.25 10.04
CA VAL A 324 -2.76 -7.66 9.93
C VAL A 324 -3.18 -8.15 11.30
N VAL A 325 -4.44 -8.59 11.37
CA VAL A 325 -4.91 -9.47 12.44
C VAL A 325 -3.78 -10.48 12.67
N PRO A 326 -3.21 -10.55 13.88
CA PRO A 326 -2.01 -11.35 14.12
C PRO A 326 -2.34 -12.80 13.75
N PHE A 327 -1.76 -13.29 12.66
CA PHE A 327 -1.86 -14.68 12.29
C PHE A 327 -0.98 -15.47 13.26
N PRO A 328 -1.53 -16.39 14.07
CA PRO A 328 -0.71 -17.20 14.94
C PRO A 328 0.13 -18.13 14.06
N LEU A 329 1.45 -17.90 14.01
CA LEU A 329 2.44 -18.84 13.48
C LEU A 329 2.63 -20.05 14.42
N SER A 330 1.53 -20.58 14.92
CA SER A 330 1.47 -21.86 15.63
C SER A 330 0.08 -22.42 15.40
N GLY A 331 -0.04 -23.33 14.43
CA GLY A 331 -1.22 -24.19 14.32
C GLY A 331 -1.44 -24.94 15.64
N PRO A 332 -2.69 -25.34 15.95
CA PRO A 332 -2.96 -26.15 17.11
C PRO A 332 -2.10 -27.43 17.04
N ARG A 333 -1.31 -27.69 18.08
CA ARG A 333 -0.67 -28.99 18.30
C ARG A 333 -1.77 -30.01 18.57
N SER A 334 -2.42 -30.52 17.52
CA SER A 334 -3.19 -31.75 17.61
C SER A 334 -2.21 -32.91 17.74
N VAL A 335 -2.18 -33.51 18.93
CA VAL A 335 -1.53 -34.80 19.18
C VAL A 335 -2.29 -35.85 18.37
N ILE A 336 -1.89 -36.07 17.12
CA ILE A 336 -2.39 -37.18 16.31
C ILE A 336 -1.41 -38.34 16.50
N LYS A 337 -1.89 -39.38 17.18
CA LYS A 337 -1.18 -40.66 17.35
C LYS A 337 -0.93 -41.26 15.95
N ARG A 338 0.34 -41.49 15.64
CA ARG A 338 0.78 -42.19 14.43
C ARG A 338 0.16 -43.60 14.40
N HIS A 339 -0.57 -43.92 13.34
CA HIS A 339 -0.72 -45.28 12.86
C HIS A 339 -0.03 -45.36 11.49
N VAL A 340 1.01 -46.18 11.43
CA VAL A 340 1.89 -46.36 10.28
C VAL A 340 1.21 -47.31 9.31
N HIS A 341 0.91 -46.84 8.10
CA HIS A 341 0.79 -47.70 6.91
C HIS A 341 1.59 -47.08 5.76
N LYS A 342 2.65 -47.79 5.36
CA LYS A 342 3.41 -47.59 4.12
C LYS A 342 2.59 -48.15 2.96
N VAL A 343 2.54 -47.46 1.81
CA VAL A 343 2.75 -47.99 0.44
C VAL A 343 2.82 -46.80 -0.53
N GLY A 344 3.75 -46.84 -1.50
CA GLY A 344 3.48 -46.35 -2.85
C GLY A 344 4.26 -45.13 -3.34
N ASN A 345 5.34 -45.39 -4.08
CA ASN A 345 6.25 -44.45 -4.71
C ASN A 345 5.65 -43.91 -6.04
N THR A 346 5.42 -42.61 -6.19
CA THR A 346 5.30 -41.95 -7.50
C THR A 346 5.96 -40.56 -7.44
N LYS A 347 6.93 -40.35 -8.34
CA LYS A 347 7.62 -39.06 -8.53
C LYS A 347 6.64 -38.06 -9.13
N THR A 348 6.41 -36.94 -8.44
CA THR A 348 5.78 -35.74 -9.00
C THR A 348 6.85 -34.65 -9.08
N ALA A 349 6.83 -33.90 -10.17
CA ALA A 349 7.82 -32.89 -10.54
C ALA A 349 7.89 -31.74 -9.51
N ASP A 350 9.08 -31.19 -9.38
CA ASP A 350 9.42 -30.10 -8.46
C ASP A 350 8.78 -28.77 -8.93
N PRO A 351 8.03 -28.05 -8.09
CA PRO A 351 7.37 -26.79 -8.44
C PRO A 351 8.32 -25.59 -8.68
N ASP A 352 9.65 -25.78 -8.57
CA ASP A 352 10.66 -24.71 -8.72
C ASP A 352 11.03 -24.35 -10.18
N ASP A 353 10.46 -25.02 -11.20
CA ASP A 353 10.85 -24.82 -12.61
C ASP A 353 10.14 -23.65 -13.35
N VAL A 354 9.19 -22.94 -12.71
CA VAL A 354 8.43 -21.85 -13.37
C VAL A 354 9.08 -20.46 -13.18
N HIS A 355 10.16 -20.35 -12.40
CA HIS A 355 10.84 -19.07 -12.15
C HIS A 355 12.00 -18.73 -13.12
N ASN A 356 12.22 -19.49 -14.18
CA ASN A 356 13.42 -19.37 -15.03
C ASN A 356 13.24 -18.61 -16.37
N LEU A 357 12.14 -17.91 -16.62
CA LEU A 357 11.92 -17.25 -17.92
C LEU A 357 12.40 -15.79 -18.05
N TRP A 358 12.98 -15.20 -16.99
CA TRP A 358 13.45 -13.80 -17.01
C TRP A 358 14.98 -13.65 -17.05
N ALA A 359 15.72 -14.70 -17.40
CA ALA A 359 17.19 -14.73 -17.35
C ALA A 359 17.89 -14.99 -18.69
N GLN A 360 17.20 -14.95 -19.83
CA GLN A 360 17.83 -15.14 -21.14
C GLN A 360 17.52 -13.98 -22.08
N GLY A 361 18.30 -12.91 -21.96
CA GLY A 361 18.53 -12.00 -23.08
C GLY A 361 19.33 -12.76 -24.15
N GLN A 362 18.67 -13.15 -25.23
CA GLN A 362 19.34 -13.57 -26.45
C GLN A 362 19.15 -12.51 -27.52
N ASN A 363 20.29 -12.09 -28.06
CA ASN A 363 20.45 -11.15 -29.16
C ASN A 363 19.58 -11.53 -30.36
N LEU A 364 18.79 -10.57 -30.87
CA LEU A 364 18.29 -10.62 -32.24
C LEU A 364 19.35 -10.00 -33.16
N PRO A 365 19.78 -10.68 -34.24
CA PRO A 365 20.65 -10.09 -35.24
C PRO A 365 19.86 -9.13 -36.15
N ALA A 366 20.55 -8.04 -36.52
CA ALA A 366 20.27 -6.98 -37.50
C ALA A 366 18.88 -6.91 -38.16
#